data_AF-A0A0Q7N4V5-F1
#
_entry.id   AF-A0A0Q7N4V5-F1
#
_cell.length_a   1.000
_cell.length_b   1.000
_cell.length_c   1.000
_cell.angle_alpha   90.00
_cell.angle_beta   90.00
_cell.angle_gamma   90.00
#
_symmetry.space_group_name_H-M   'P 1'
#
loop_
_entity.id
_entity.type
_entity.pdbx_description
1 polymer ?
#
loop_
_entity_poly.entity_id
_entity_poly.type
_entity_poly.pdbx_seq_one_letter_code
_entity_poly.pdbx_strand_id
1 'polypeptide(L)'
;MGGMKRGLVTESHVVIYCDCCGDVFNPSSGRPICFMTTNEAVEFLTADTAAGWDYDGDTVRCDDCAAAEHCRVHGHELVLDGTWAELVTGPYVCSMCGLLESDIPELEN
;
A
#
# COMPACT_ATOMS: atom_id res chain seq x y z
N MET A 1 19.65 -18.52 -25.88
CA MET A 1 18.45 -18.61 -26.75
C MET A 1 17.42 -19.48 -26.04
N GLY A 2 16.47 -18.87 -25.33
CA GLY A 2 15.35 -19.62 -24.74
C GLY A 2 14.36 -19.98 -25.83
N GLY A 3 14.05 -21.27 -25.97
CA GLY A 3 13.07 -21.75 -26.96
C GLY A 3 11.69 -21.17 -26.69
N MET A 4 10.97 -20.77 -27.75
CA MET A 4 9.60 -20.27 -27.66
C MET A 4 8.67 -21.36 -27.11
N LYS A 5 8.01 -21.07 -25.98
CA LYS A 5 6.92 -21.91 -25.45
C LYS A 5 5.74 -21.88 -26.43
N ARG A 6 5.13 -23.03 -26.74
CA ARG A 6 3.97 -23.14 -27.64
C ARG A 6 2.86 -23.94 -26.98
N GLY A 7 1.60 -23.49 -27.12
CA GLY A 7 0.42 -24.15 -26.55
C GLY A 7 -0.03 -23.55 -25.22
N LEU A 8 -0.94 -24.25 -24.53
CA LEU A 8 -1.39 -23.89 -23.18
C LEU A 8 -0.31 -24.33 -22.18
N VAL A 9 0.28 -23.37 -21.46
CA VAL A 9 1.34 -23.61 -20.46
C VAL A 9 0.92 -23.03 -19.12
N THR A 10 1.31 -23.70 -18.04
CA THR A 10 1.18 -23.18 -16.67
C THR A 10 2.57 -22.78 -16.20
N GLU A 11 2.67 -21.60 -15.60
CA GLU A 11 3.92 -21.05 -15.09
C GLU A 11 3.72 -20.57 -13.66
N SER A 12 4.74 -20.76 -12.83
CA SER A 12 4.79 -20.25 -11.47
C SER A 12 5.47 -18.89 -11.48
N HIS A 13 4.88 -17.94 -10.74
CA HIS A 13 5.37 -16.57 -10.63
C HIS A 13 5.37 -16.14 -9.17
N VAL A 14 6.20 -15.16 -8.86
CA VAL A 14 6.19 -14.44 -7.58
C VAL A 14 5.26 -13.25 -7.71
N VAL A 15 4.46 -13.01 -6.68
CA VAL A 15 3.59 -11.83 -6.54
C VAL A 15 3.88 -11.21 -5.18
N ILE A 16 3.71 -9.90 -5.07
CA ILE A 16 3.98 -9.17 -3.83
C ILE A 16 2.67 -9.06 -3.05
N TYR A 17 2.71 -9.49 -1.79
CA TYR A 17 1.62 -9.33 -0.85
C TYR A 17 2.08 -8.47 0.33
N CYS A 18 1.15 -7.71 0.92
CA CYS A 18 1.39 -7.04 2.18
C CYS A 18 1.38 -8.08 3.31
N ASP A 19 2.42 -8.11 4.13
CA ASP A 19 2.52 -9.06 5.25
C ASP A 19 1.47 -8.80 6.35
N CYS A 20 0.88 -7.60 6.38
CA CYS A 20 -0.10 -7.22 7.40
C CYS A 20 -1.55 -7.56 6.98
N CYS A 21 -2.02 -7.08 5.83
CA CYS A 21 -3.41 -7.26 5.38
C CYS A 21 -3.59 -8.37 4.33
N GLY A 22 -2.51 -8.84 3.71
CA GLY A 22 -2.59 -9.80 2.61
C GLY A 22 -3.07 -9.19 1.29
N ASP A 23 -3.14 -7.86 1.18
CA ASP A 23 -3.41 -7.20 -0.09
C ASP A 23 -2.30 -7.50 -1.09
N VAL A 24 -2.64 -7.50 -2.38
CA VAL A 24 -1.69 -7.80 -3.46
C VAL A 24 -1.28 -6.51 -4.14
N PHE A 25 0.03 -6.34 -4.39
CA PHE A 25 0.51 -5.19 -5.14
C PHE A 25 -0.07 -5.20 -6.55
N ASN A 26 -0.79 -4.13 -6.89
CA ASN A 26 -1.48 -3.98 -8.16
C ASN A 26 -1.55 -2.49 -8.54
N PRO A 27 -0.63 -1.98 -9.37
CA PRO A 27 -0.59 -0.56 -9.71
C PRO A 27 -1.72 -0.15 -10.68
N SER A 28 -2.44 -1.11 -11.26
CA SER A 28 -3.44 -0.86 -12.29
C SER A 28 -4.65 -1.76 -12.07
N SER A 29 -5.32 -1.56 -10.95
CA SER A 29 -6.72 -1.88 -10.60
C SER A 29 -7.35 -3.20 -11.12
N GLY A 30 -6.58 -4.22 -11.48
CA GLY A 30 -7.17 -5.42 -12.08
C GLY A 30 -6.36 -6.69 -12.03
N ARG A 31 -5.02 -6.63 -11.99
CA ARG A 31 -4.17 -7.84 -11.93
C ARG A 31 -2.88 -7.60 -11.16
N PRO A 32 -2.45 -8.57 -10.32
CA PRO A 32 -1.12 -8.55 -9.72
C PRO A 32 -0.02 -8.46 -10.78
N ILE A 33 1.09 -7.81 -10.44
CA ILE A 33 2.33 -7.96 -11.21
C ILE A 33 2.91 -9.35 -10.89
N CYS A 34 3.27 -10.09 -11.94
CA CYS A 34 3.93 -11.37 -11.84
C CYS A 34 5.43 -11.20 -12.12
N PHE A 35 6.27 -11.56 -11.15
CA PHE A 35 7.72 -11.59 -11.25
C PHE A 35 8.20 -13.03 -11.48
N MET A 36 9.35 -13.18 -12.12
CA MET A 36 9.94 -14.51 -12.36
C MET A 36 10.70 -15.02 -11.13
N THR A 37 11.25 -14.11 -10.32
CA THR A 37 12.02 -14.44 -9.11
C THR A 37 11.70 -13.50 -7.97
N THR A 38 12.01 -13.92 -6.74
CA THR A 38 11.92 -13.06 -5.55
C THR A 38 12.91 -11.90 -5.62
N ASN A 39 14.11 -12.10 -6.19
CA ASN A 39 15.07 -11.02 -6.37
C ASN A 39 14.52 -9.91 -7.27
N GLU A 40 13.86 -10.26 -8.37
CA GLU A 40 13.24 -9.29 -9.26
C GLU A 40 12.13 -8.49 -8.55
N ALA A 41 11.33 -9.15 -7.71
CA ALA A 41 10.30 -8.48 -6.90
C ALA A 41 10.92 -7.51 -5.87
N VAL A 42 12.02 -7.90 -5.21
CA VAL A 42 12.75 -7.04 -4.27
C VAL A 42 13.41 -5.85 -4.98
N GLU A 43 14.06 -6.09 -6.11
CA GLU A 43 14.62 -5.01 -6.95
C GLU A 43 13.54 -4.01 -7.33
N PHE A 44 12.35 -4.48 -7.71
CA PHE A 44 11.20 -3.63 -8.01
C PHE A 44 10.72 -2.79 -6.80
N LEU A 45 10.66 -3.38 -5.60
CA LEU A 45 10.28 -2.64 -4.38
C LEU A 45 11.31 -1.57 -4.03
N THR A 46 12.60 -1.88 -4.17
CA THR A 46 13.70 -0.97 -3.81
C THR A 46 13.99 0.12 -4.85
N ALA A 47 13.48 -0.01 -6.08
CA ALA A 47 13.74 0.92 -7.18
C ALA A 47 12.87 2.19 -7.18
N ASP A 48 12.18 2.51 -6.07
CA ASP A 48 11.20 3.61 -5.96
C ASP A 48 10.05 3.52 -6.98
N THR A 49 9.84 2.31 -7.52
CA THR A 49 8.80 2.03 -8.53
C THR A 49 7.50 1.50 -7.93
N ALA A 50 7.54 1.07 -6.67
CA ALA A 50 6.38 0.58 -5.94
C ALA A 50 5.73 1.71 -5.13
N ALA A 51 4.95 2.56 -5.81
CA ALA A 51 4.30 3.71 -5.19
C ALA A 51 3.51 3.30 -3.92
N GLY A 52 3.93 3.81 -2.77
CA GLY A 52 3.29 3.60 -1.47
C GLY A 52 3.60 2.26 -0.79
N TRP A 53 4.35 1.36 -1.42
CA TRP A 53 4.71 0.08 -0.83
C TRP A 53 6.15 0.10 -0.33
N ASP A 54 6.35 -0.36 0.90
CA ASP A 54 7.66 -0.35 1.55
C ASP A 54 8.18 -1.78 1.77
N TYR A 55 9.50 -1.94 1.70
CA TYR A 55 10.20 -3.18 1.99
C TYR A 55 11.43 -2.89 2.86
N ASP A 56 11.40 -3.35 4.10
CA ASP A 56 12.44 -3.06 5.10
C ASP A 56 13.64 -4.04 5.07
N GLY A 57 13.63 -5.01 4.14
CA GLY A 57 14.61 -6.09 4.05
C GLY A 57 14.11 -7.42 4.62
N ASP A 58 12.96 -7.43 5.30
CA ASP A 58 12.29 -8.63 5.81
C ASP A 58 10.80 -8.65 5.43
N THR A 59 10.09 -7.55 5.69
CA THR A 59 8.63 -7.44 5.51
C THR A 59 8.24 -6.42 4.45
N VAL A 60 7.13 -6.70 3.76
CA VAL A 60 6.50 -5.83 2.79
C VAL A 60 5.21 -5.24 3.37
N ARG A 61 5.04 -3.92 3.26
CA ARG A 61 3.83 -3.21 3.71
C ARG A 61 3.23 -2.38 2.59
N CYS A 62 1.91 -2.44 2.45
CA CYS A 62 1.17 -1.46 1.68
C CYS A 62 1.10 -0.11 2.40
N ASP A 63 0.72 0.92 1.67
CA ASP A 63 0.52 2.29 2.14
C ASP A 63 -0.44 2.36 3.32
N ASP A 64 -1.59 1.70 3.22
CA ASP A 64 -2.61 1.70 4.27
C ASP A 64 -2.06 1.10 5.58
N CYS A 65 -1.37 -0.04 5.51
CA CYS A 65 -0.80 -0.68 6.69
C CYS A 65 0.39 0.11 7.27
N ALA A 66 1.21 0.71 6.42
CA ALA A 66 2.30 1.58 6.85
C ALA A 66 1.76 2.83 7.56
N ALA A 67 0.72 3.46 7.02
CA ALA A 67 0.05 4.61 7.62
C ALA A 67 -0.64 4.26 8.94
N ALA A 68 -1.34 3.12 9.00
CA ALA A 68 -1.99 2.66 10.23
C ALA A 68 -0.97 2.42 11.35
N GLU A 69 0.16 1.76 11.05
CA GLU A 69 1.23 1.57 12.03
C GLU A 69 1.85 2.91 12.46
N HIS A 70 2.08 3.83 11.52
CA HIS A 70 2.59 5.15 11.84
C HIS A 70 1.67 5.88 12.84
N CYS A 71 0.36 5.91 12.57
CA CYS A 71 -0.64 6.53 13.43
C CYS A 71 -0.74 5.84 14.79
N ARG A 72 -0.65 4.49 14.83
CA ARG A 72 -0.64 3.73 16.09
C ARG A 72 0.53 4.12 17.00
N VAL A 73 1.70 4.41 16.42
CA VAL A 73 2.92 4.74 17.16
C VAL A 73 3.01 6.22 17.52
N HIS A 74 2.63 7.12 16.61
CA HIS A 74 2.85 8.56 16.74
C HIS A 74 1.57 9.36 17.04
N GLY A 75 0.41 8.70 17.00
CA GLY A 75 -0.90 9.35 17.05
C GLY A 75 -1.36 9.85 15.67
N HIS A 76 -2.61 10.27 15.61
CA HIS A 76 -3.21 10.86 14.41
C HIS A 76 -3.00 12.38 14.41
N GLU A 77 -2.44 12.91 13.32
CA GLU A 77 -2.44 14.35 13.05
C GLU A 77 -3.66 14.71 12.20
N LEU A 78 -4.57 15.48 12.78
CA LEU A 78 -5.82 15.86 12.13
C LEU A 78 -5.66 17.16 11.33
N VAL A 79 -6.05 17.12 10.07
CA VAL A 79 -6.08 18.26 9.16
C VAL A 79 -7.48 18.44 8.58
N LEU A 80 -7.83 19.68 8.22
CA LEU A 80 -9.05 19.93 7.46
C LEU A 80 -8.81 19.49 6.01
N ASP A 81 -9.66 18.58 5.52
CA ASP A 81 -9.63 18.18 4.12
C ASP A 81 -10.63 19.01 3.30
N GLY A 82 -10.20 19.42 2.10
CA GLY A 82 -11.03 20.15 1.14
C GLY A 82 -10.58 21.56 0.76
N THR A 83 -11.32 22.15 -0.18
CA THR A 83 -11.14 23.51 -0.69
C THR A 83 -11.55 24.57 0.34
N TRP A 84 -11.15 25.83 0.13
CA TRP A 84 -11.54 26.95 1.01
C TRP A 84 -13.05 27.07 1.28
N ALA A 85 -13.91 26.59 0.36
CA ALA A 85 -15.36 26.56 0.56
C ALA A 85 -15.81 25.40 1.48
N GLU A 86 -15.07 24.29 1.50
CA GLU A 86 -15.33 23.11 2.33
C GLU A 86 -14.75 23.27 3.74
N LEU A 87 -13.72 24.09 3.95
CA LEU A 87 -13.10 24.35 5.27
C LEU A 87 -14.06 24.93 6.33
N VAL A 88 -15.26 25.40 5.97
CA VAL A 88 -16.25 25.93 6.92
C VAL A 88 -17.04 24.81 7.61
N THR A 89 -17.14 23.63 7.01
CA THR A 89 -17.92 22.48 7.52
C THR A 89 -17.26 21.12 7.28
N GLY A 90 -16.08 21.09 6.69
CA GLY A 90 -15.37 19.87 6.29
C GLY A 90 -14.93 19.05 7.50
N PRO A 91 -14.88 17.72 7.38
CA PRO A 91 -14.42 16.87 8.46
C PRO A 91 -12.91 17.03 8.67
N TYR A 92 -12.46 16.81 9.90
CA TYR A 92 -11.05 16.57 10.17
C TYR A 92 -10.72 15.13 9.76
N VAL A 93 -9.66 14.97 8.97
CA VAL A 93 -9.10 13.66 8.59
C VAL A 93 -7.67 13.55 9.07
N CYS A 94 -7.21 12.34 9.31
CA CYS A 94 -5.80 12.10 9.57
C CYS A 94 -4.99 12.34 8.29
N SER A 95 -3.98 13.21 8.34
CA SER A 95 -3.08 13.51 7.21
C SER A 95 -2.27 12.28 6.74
N MET A 96 -2.15 11.26 7.58
CA MET A 96 -1.34 10.07 7.32
C MET A 96 -2.18 8.88 6.80
N CYS A 97 -3.23 8.48 7.52
CA CYS A 97 -4.05 7.32 7.15
C CYS A 97 -5.41 7.67 6.53
N GLY A 98 -5.76 8.96 6.42
CA GLY A 98 -7.01 9.41 5.81
C GLY A 98 -8.29 9.12 6.60
N LEU A 99 -8.20 8.48 7.78
CA LEU A 99 -9.37 8.22 8.63
C LEU A 99 -10.00 9.54 9.10
N LEU A 100 -11.33 9.58 9.14
CA LEU A 100 -12.08 10.68 9.74
C LEU A 100 -11.85 10.72 11.25
N GLU A 101 -11.84 11.90 11.85
CA GLU A 101 -11.75 12.07 13.31
C GLU A 101 -12.78 11.21 14.07
N SER A 102 -14.00 11.09 13.53
CA SER A 102 -15.07 10.27 14.10
C SER A 102 -14.81 8.77 14.11
N ASP A 103 -13.89 8.30 13.26
CA ASP A 103 -13.61 6.87 13.06
C ASP A 103 -12.33 6.44 13.80
N ILE A 104 -11.70 7.35 14.56
CA ILE A 104 -10.51 7.08 15.37
C ILE A 104 -10.96 6.72 16.80
N PRO A 105 -10.90 5.43 17.19
CA PRO A 105 -11.45 4.97 18.46
C PRO A 105 -10.73 5.56 19.69
N GLU A 106 -9.48 5.99 19.55
CA GLU A 106 -8.70 6.63 20.61
C GLU A 106 -9.11 8.09 20.91
N LEU A 107 -9.93 8.70 20.04
CA LEU A 107 -10.44 10.07 20.18
C LEU A 107 -11.91 10.13 20.62
N GLU A 108 -12.57 8.98 20.76
CA GLU A 108 -13.91 8.90 21.34
C GLU A 108 -13.84 9.21 22.84
N ASN A 109 -14.46 10.33 23.27
CA ASN A 109 -14.53 10.78 24.68
C ASN A 109 -15.28 9.78 25.58
#